data_AF-A0A8T5A536-F1
#
_entry.id   AF-A0A8T5A536-F1
#
_cell.length_a   1.000
_cell.length_b   1.000
_cell.length_c   1.000
_cell.angle_alpha   90.00
_cell.angle_beta   90.00
_cell.angle_gamma   90.00
#
_symmetry.space_group_name_H-M   'P 1'
#
loop_
_entity.id
_entity.type
_entity.pdbx_description
1 polymer ?
#
loop_
_entity_poly.entity_id
_entity_poly.type
_entity_poly.pdbx_seq_one_letter_code
_entity_poly.pdbx_strand_id
1 'polypeptide(L)'
;MLGGIGTGELLIILFIVLLLFGGRKLPELARSLGRAVREYQKAMSGAGEEKGEEETKEEKQTDEDLRKAILETAKKLGIETEGRSLKEIMLDISKAEEIRKG
;
A
#
# COMPACT_ATOMS: atom_id res chain seq x y z
N MET A 1 32.76 29.51 26.02
CA MET A 1 32.93 28.40 25.08
C MET A 1 31.69 27.52 25.12
N LEU A 2 30.57 28.00 24.58
CA LEU A 2 29.36 27.20 24.38
C LEU A 2 29.21 27.01 22.88
N GLY A 3 30.03 26.11 22.33
CA GLY A 3 29.87 25.65 20.96
C GLY A 3 28.61 24.80 20.92
N GLY A 4 27.60 25.23 20.16
CA GLY A 4 26.43 24.39 19.88
C GLY A 4 26.86 23.07 19.26
N ILE A 5 26.03 22.04 19.44
CA ILE A 5 26.25 20.70 18.88
C ILE A 5 26.62 20.85 17.41
N GLY A 6 27.87 20.53 17.09
CA GLY A 6 28.39 20.62 15.74
C GLY A 6 27.88 19.47 14.88
N THR A 7 27.95 19.62 13.57
CA THR A 7 27.57 18.57 12.61
C THR A 7 28.29 17.25 12.88
N GLY A 8 29.54 17.29 13.38
CA GLY A 8 30.31 16.09 13.74
C GLY A 8 29.74 15.34 14.95
N GLU A 9 29.33 16.05 16.00
CA GLU A 9 28.72 15.44 17.19
C GLU A 9 27.35 14.83 16.87
N LEU A 10 26.57 15.51 16.02
CA LEU A 10 25.28 15.01 15.54
C LEU A 10 25.44 13.70 14.76
N LEU A 11 26.47 13.59 13.91
CA LEU A 11 26.77 12.36 13.16
C LEU A 11 27.15 11.19 14.08
N ILE A 12 27.92 11.46 15.14
CA ILE A 12 28.31 10.43 16.12
C ILE A 12 27.06 9.92 16.85
N ILE A 13 26.19 10.83 17.30
CA ILE A 13 24.92 10.46 17.95
C ILE A 13 24.04 9.63 16.99
N LEU A 14 23.90 10.07 15.74
CA LEU A 14 23.14 9.35 14.73
C LEU A 14 23.72 7.95 14.49
N PHE A 15 25.03 7.81 14.47
CA PHE A 15 25.71 6.53 14.29
C PHE A 15 25.43 5.58 15.46
N ILE A 16 25.48 6.07 16.71
CA ILE A 16 25.13 5.27 17.89
C ILE A 16 23.67 4.81 17.83
N VAL A 17 22.74 5.70 17.49
CA VAL A 17 21.31 5.35 17.31
C VAL A 17 21.13 4.29 16.22
N LEU A 18 21.84 4.43 15.10
CA LEU A 18 21.83 3.44 14.01
C LEU A 18 22.39 2.09 14.44
N LEU A 19 23.39 2.03 15.32
CA LEU A 19 23.92 0.77 15.86
C LEU A 19 22.94 0.11 16.83
N LEU A 20 22.25 0.88 17.67
CA LEU A 20 21.29 0.36 18.66
C LEU A 20 20.01 -0.15 18.00
N PHE A 21 19.45 0.62 17.06
CA PHE A 21 18.17 0.32 16.44
C PHE A 21 18.30 -0.37 15.07
N GLY A 22 19.47 -0.28 14.44
CA GLY A 22 19.71 -0.73 13.07
C GLY A 22 19.21 0.27 12.02
N GLY A 23 19.85 0.31 10.86
CA GLY A 23 19.47 1.20 9.74
C GLY A 23 18.07 0.96 9.16
N ARG A 24 17.44 -0.19 9.47
CA ARG A 24 16.09 -0.53 8.98
C ARG A 24 14.96 0.04 9.86
N LYS A 25 15.18 0.21 11.16
CA LYS A 25 14.12 0.64 12.09
C LYS A 25 13.89 2.15 12.09
N LEU A 26 14.91 2.96 11.82
CA LEU A 26 14.76 4.41 11.68
C LEU A 26 13.78 4.80 10.55
N PRO A 27 13.91 4.27 9.32
CA PRO A 27 12.94 4.50 8.25
C PRO A 27 11.53 3.95 8.55
N GLU A 28 11.44 2.81 9.24
CA GLU A 28 10.18 2.19 9.63
C GLU A 28 9.42 3.08 10.62
N LEU A 29 10.10 3.56 11.67
CA LEU A 29 9.56 4.50 12.65
C LEU A 29 9.19 5.84 12.04
N ALA A 30 10.01 6.38 11.14
CA ALA A 30 9.71 7.62 10.42
C ALA A 30 8.45 7.49 9.57
N ARG A 31 8.25 6.35 8.90
CA ARG A 31 7.01 6.06 8.16
C ARG A 31 5.80 5.98 9.09
N SER A 32 5.87 5.23 10.20
CA SER A 32 4.73 5.11 11.12
C SER A 32 4.38 6.45 11.79
N LEU A 33 5.38 7.26 12.15
CA LEU A 33 5.18 8.62 12.66
C LEU A 33 4.57 9.54 11.59
N GLY A 34 5.07 9.47 10.35
CA GLY A 34 4.52 10.26 9.24
C GLY A 34 3.05 9.97 8.98
N ARG A 35 2.64 8.69 9.05
CA ARG A 35 1.24 8.27 9.00
C ARG A 35 0.42 8.86 10.12
N ALA A 36 0.88 8.68 11.35
CA ALA A 36 0.18 9.16 12.53
C ALA A 36 -0.02 10.69 12.48
N VAL A 37 1.03 11.44 12.08
CA VAL A 37 0.97 12.89 11.91
C VAL A 37 0.01 13.28 10.79
N ARG A 38 0.00 12.55 9.66
CA ARG A 38 -0.91 12.82 8.54
C ARG A 38 -2.37 12.55 8.91
N GLU A 39 -2.66 11.43 9.56
CA GLU A 39 -4.01 11.11 10.03
C GLU A 39 -4.47 12.08 11.12
N TYR A 40 -3.56 12.49 12.03
CA TYR A 40 -3.83 13.54 13.01
C TYR A 40 -4.19 14.88 12.36
N GLN A 41 -3.45 15.28 11.32
CA GLN A 41 -3.76 16.50 10.56
C GLN A 41 -5.12 16.39 9.85
N LYS A 42 -5.42 15.26 9.20
CA LYS A 42 -6.74 15.04 8.56
C LYS A 42 -7.89 15.15 9.57
N ALA A 43 -7.74 14.53 10.73
CA ALA A 43 -8.73 14.58 11.80
C ALA A 43 -8.94 16.02 12.33
N MET A 44 -7.86 16.80 12.45
CA MET A 44 -7.92 18.18 12.93
C MET A 44 -8.44 19.17 11.87
N SER A 45 -8.19 18.93 10.59
CA SER A 45 -8.61 19.82 9.51
C SER A 45 -10.06 19.64 9.08
N GLY A 46 -10.82 18.70 9.66
CA GLY A 46 -12.21 18.43 9.30
C GLY A 46 -12.39 17.94 7.85
N ALA A 47 -11.29 17.72 7.14
CA ALA A 47 -11.24 17.12 5.82
C ALA A 47 -11.44 15.61 5.98
N GLY A 48 -12.68 15.24 6.29
CA GLY A 48 -13.16 13.91 5.94
C GLY A 48 -13.05 13.77 4.43
N GLU A 49 -12.43 12.68 4.01
CA GLU A 49 -12.17 12.32 2.61
C GLU A 49 -10.90 12.94 2.03
N GLU A 50 -9.82 12.17 2.09
CA GLU A 50 -9.04 11.84 0.89
C GLU A 50 -8.16 10.61 1.16
N LYS A 51 -8.47 9.54 0.40
CA LYS A 51 -7.79 8.25 0.39
C LYS A 51 -6.28 8.45 0.31
N GLY A 52 -5.59 7.83 1.24
CA GLY A 52 -4.23 8.22 1.56
C GLY A 52 -3.16 7.20 1.24
N GLU A 53 -2.99 6.85 -0.04
CA GLU A 53 -1.75 6.42 -0.73
C GLU A 53 -0.82 5.33 -0.14
N GLU A 54 -1.05 4.81 1.06
CA GLU A 54 -0.24 3.75 1.63
C GLU A 54 -0.78 2.34 1.43
N GLU A 55 -1.98 2.24 0.86
CA GLU A 55 -2.56 1.01 0.32
C GLU A 55 -1.70 0.45 -0.85
N THR A 56 -0.85 1.29 -1.47
CA THR A 56 -0.14 1.02 -2.73
C THR A 56 0.87 -0.15 -2.71
N LYS A 57 1.26 -0.71 -1.56
CA LYS A 57 2.17 -1.89 -1.53
C LYS A 57 1.48 -3.21 -1.19
N GLU A 58 0.44 -3.21 -0.34
CA GLU A 58 -0.34 -4.42 -0.05
C GLU A 58 -1.50 -4.62 -1.03
N GLU A 59 -2.12 -3.54 -1.53
CA GLU A 59 -3.12 -3.66 -2.60
C GLU A 59 -2.51 -4.19 -3.90
N LYS A 60 -1.27 -3.83 -4.27
CA LYS A 60 -0.69 -4.31 -5.53
C LYS A 60 -0.46 -5.83 -5.58
N GLN A 61 -0.18 -6.46 -4.44
CA GLN A 61 -0.13 -7.94 -4.37
C GLN A 61 -1.55 -8.52 -4.42
N THR A 62 -2.48 -7.93 -3.68
CA THR A 62 -3.88 -8.37 -3.64
C THR A 62 -4.57 -8.22 -5.01
N ASP A 63 -4.29 -7.15 -5.75
CA ASP A 63 -4.87 -6.84 -7.05
C ASP A 63 -4.26 -7.71 -8.17
N GLU A 64 -2.98 -8.06 -8.07
CA GLU A 64 -2.33 -9.07 -8.93
C GLU A 64 -2.91 -10.48 -8.71
N ASP A 65 -3.10 -10.88 -7.46
CA ASP A 65 -3.62 -12.20 -7.10
C ASP A 65 -5.10 -12.32 -7.49
N LEU A 66 -5.90 -11.27 -7.25
CA LEU A 66 -7.30 -11.18 -7.68
C LEU A 66 -7.41 -11.23 -9.20
N ARG A 67 -6.55 -10.50 -9.92
CA ARG A 67 -6.47 -10.51 -11.38
C ARG A 67 -6.16 -11.90 -11.92
N LYS A 68 -5.20 -12.62 -11.34
CA LYS A 68 -4.88 -14.00 -11.74
C LYS A 68 -6.07 -14.94 -11.52
N ALA A 69 -6.75 -14.85 -10.38
CA ALA A 69 -7.92 -15.67 -10.07
C ALA A 69 -9.09 -15.43 -11.05
N ILE A 70 -9.34 -14.17 -11.41
CA ILE A 70 -10.38 -13.79 -12.38
C ILE A 70 -10.04 -14.30 -13.78
N LEU A 71 -8.79 -14.13 -14.22
CA LEU A 71 -8.34 -14.62 -15.54
C LEU A 71 -8.38 -16.16 -15.63
N GLU A 72 -8.02 -16.86 -14.55
CA GLU A 72 -8.10 -18.33 -14.51
C GLU A 72 -9.55 -18.81 -14.59
N THR A 73 -10.47 -18.13 -13.90
CA THR A 73 -11.90 -18.43 -13.94
C THR A 73 -12.51 -18.16 -15.32
N ALA A 74 -12.19 -17.01 -15.92
CA ALA A 74 -12.59 -16.68 -17.29
C ALA A 74 -12.14 -17.74 -18.29
N LYS A 75 -10.87 -18.18 -18.19
CA LYS A 75 -10.30 -19.21 -19.06
C LYS A 75 -11.00 -20.57 -18.91
N LYS A 76 -11.37 -20.97 -17.68
CA LYS A 76 -12.15 -22.19 -17.42
C LYS A 76 -13.56 -22.16 -18.01
N LEU A 77 -14.13 -20.97 -18.14
CA LEU A 77 -15.45 -20.73 -18.74
C LEU A 77 -15.39 -20.47 -20.25
N GLY A 78 -14.21 -20.43 -20.86
CA GLY A 78 -14.02 -20.13 -22.28
C GLY A 78 -14.25 -18.66 -22.65
N ILE A 79 -14.15 -17.75 -21.68
CA ILE A 79 -14.34 -16.31 -21.89
C ILE A 79 -13.04 -15.70 -22.40
N GLU A 80 -13.09 -14.98 -23.52
CA GLU A 80 -11.96 -14.22 -24.05
C GLU A 80 -11.63 -13.01 -23.18
N THR A 81 -10.40 -12.96 -22.67
CA THR A 81 -9.93 -11.91 -21.74
C THR A 81 -9.05 -10.84 -22.41
N GLU A 82 -8.67 -11.03 -23.68
CA GLU A 82 -7.76 -10.12 -24.38
C GLU A 82 -8.45 -8.80 -24.73
N GLY A 83 -7.82 -7.67 -24.37
CA GLY A 83 -8.32 -6.33 -24.63
C GLY A 83 -9.51 -5.86 -23.76
N ARG A 84 -9.96 -6.68 -22.81
CA ARG A 84 -11.10 -6.35 -21.92
C ARG A 84 -10.67 -5.89 -20.55
N SER A 85 -11.49 -5.06 -19.90
CA SER A 85 -11.24 -4.60 -18.54
C SER A 85 -11.57 -5.69 -17.51
N LEU A 86 -10.91 -5.69 -16.35
CA LEU A 86 -11.17 -6.66 -15.27
C LEU A 86 -12.65 -6.67 -14.84
N LYS A 87 -13.27 -5.49 -14.80
CA LYS A 87 -14.68 -5.34 -14.44
C LYS A 87 -15.62 -6.01 -15.45
N GLU A 88 -15.31 -5.92 -16.74
CA GLU A 88 -16.07 -6.59 -17.80
C GLU A 88 -15.96 -8.11 -17.69
N ILE A 89 -14.74 -8.62 -17.48
CA ILE A 89 -14.50 -10.06 -17.34
C ILE A 89 -15.24 -10.62 -16.11
N MET A 90 -15.19 -9.92 -14.98
CA MET A 90 -15.93 -10.31 -13.77
C MET A 90 -17.44 -10.33 -13.98
N LEU A 91 -17.98 -9.33 -14.69
CA LEU A 91 -19.42 -9.25 -14.97
C LEU A 91 -19.89 -10.42 -15.85
N ASP A 92 -19.10 -10.80 -16.84
CA ASP A 92 -19.40 -11.93 -17.73
C ASP A 92 -19.28 -13.28 -17.00
N ILE A 93 -18.29 -13.44 -16.12
CA ILE A 93 -18.18 -14.62 -15.24
C ILE A 93 -19.43 -14.74 -14.35
N SER A 94 -19.84 -13.64 -13.70
CA SER A 94 -21.01 -13.64 -12.80
C SER A 94 -22.30 -14.01 -13.53
N LYS A 95 -22.51 -13.47 -14.74
CA LYS A 95 -23.67 -13.82 -15.58
C LYS A 95 -23.62 -15.28 -16.02
N ALA A 96 -22.45 -15.80 -16.39
CA ALA A 96 -22.28 -17.20 -16.79
C ALA A 96 -22.51 -18.18 -15.63
N GLU A 97 -22.12 -17.83 -14.39
CA GLU A 97 -22.42 -18.63 -13.20
C GLU A 97 -23.90 -18.62 -12.83
N GLU A 98 -24.58 -17.47 -12.96
CA GLU A 98 -25.99 -17.33 -12.63
C GLU A 98 -26.88 -18.17 -13.55
N ILE A 99 -26.55 -18.22 -14.85
CA ILE A 99 -27.22 -19.09 -15.85
C ILE A 99 -27.00 -20.58 -15.56
N ARG A 100 -25.91 -20.97 -14.88
CA ARG A 100 -25.60 -22.37 -14.58
C ARG A 100 -26.24 -22.87 -13.28
N LYS A 101 -26.63 -21.96 -12.39
CA LYS A 101 -27.27 -22.28 -11.09
C LYS A 101 -28.81 -22.26 -11.16
N GLY A 102 -29.40 -21.62 -12.16
CA GLY A 102 -30.84 -21.69 -12.46
C GLY A 102 -31.18 -22.85 -13.38
#